data_AF-A0AA51L4J4-F1
#
_entry.id   AF-A0AA51L4J4-F1
#
_cell.length_a   1.000
_cell.length_b   1.000
_cell.length_c   1.000
_cell.angle_alpha   90.00
_cell.angle_beta   90.00
_cell.angle_gamma   90.00
#
_symmetry.space_group_name_H-M   'P 1'
#
loop_
_entity.id
_entity.type
_entity.pdbx_description
1 polymer ?
#
loop_
_entity_poly.entity_id
_entity_poly.type
_entity_poly.pdbx_seq_one_letter_code
_entity_poly.pdbx_strand_id
1 'polypeptide(L)'
;MVASLFFSAFILFGFALHSFPIVLMILTIIKGFTISFFDPCSKALIGDLTESKKRLKVFSMKYFCGNLGFAIGRLSVPFGG
;
A
#
# COMPACT_ATOMS: atom_id res chain seq x y z
N MET A 1 0.23 1.84 -12.78
CA MET A 1 0.48 2.51 -11.47
C MET A 1 -0.72 3.32 -11.00
N VAL A 2 -1.32 4.20 -11.81
CA VAL A 2 -2.50 5.00 -11.40
C VAL A 2 -3.74 4.13 -11.20
N ALA A 3 -4.02 3.20 -12.11
CA ALA A 3 -5.12 2.24 -11.95
C ALA A 3 -5.00 1.40 -10.66
N SER A 4 -3.79 0.95 -10.30
CA SER A 4 -3.57 0.19 -9.06
C SER A 4 -3.76 1.03 -7.79
N LEU A 5 -3.49 2.34 -7.84
CA LEU A 5 -3.83 3.27 -6.75
C LEU A 5 -5.35 3.42 -6.57
N PHE A 6 -6.09 3.59 -7.67
CA PHE A 6 -7.55 3.65 -7.62
C PHE A 6 -8.17 2.34 -7.13
N PHE A 7 -7.67 1.20 -7.61
CA PHE A 7 -8.08 -0.11 -7.10
C PHE A 7 -7.78 -0.28 -5.61
N SER A 8 -6.61 0.17 -5.14
CA SER A 8 -6.25 0.11 -3.72
C SER A 8 -7.21 0.93 -2.85
N ALA A 9 -7.63 2.11 -3.31
CA ALA A 9 -8.61 2.94 -2.60
C ALA A 9 -10.00 2.28 -2.56
N PHE A 10 -10.44 1.70 -3.68
CA PHE A 10 -11.72 0.99 -3.76
C PHE A 10 -11.78 -0.23 -2.84
N ILE A 11 -10.69 -1.00 -2.75
CA ILE A 11 -10.60 -2.17 -1.85
C ILE A 11 -10.65 -1.75 -0.38
N LEU A 12 -10.00 -0.64 -0.01
CA LEU A 12 -10.07 -0.08 1.35
C LEU A 12 -11.50 0.32 1.72
N PHE A 13 -12.24 0.90 0.78
CA PHE A 13 -13.66 1.21 0.97
C PHE A 13 -14.49 -0.08 1.15
N GLY A 14 -14.19 -1.14 0.41
CA GLY A 14 -14.82 -2.45 0.57
C GLY A 14 -14.58 -3.10 1.94
N PHE A 15 -13.40 -2.89 2.54
CA PHE A 15 -13.11 -3.34 3.91
C PHE A 15 -13.94 -2.62 4.98
N ALA A 16 -14.36 -1.37 4.73
CA ALA A 16 -15.16 -0.60 5.68
C ALA A 16 -16.65 -1.00 5.71
N LEU A 17 -17.18 -1.55 4.60
CA LEU A 17 -18.61 -1.81 4.43
C LEU A 17 -19.05 -3.23 4.80
N HIS A 18 -18.14 -4.20 4.85
CA HIS A 18 -18.50 -5.61 5.00
C HIS A 18 -17.71 -6.35 6.08
N SER A 19 -18.44 -6.95 7.02
CA SER A 19 -17.89 -7.77 8.10
C SER A 19 -17.93 -9.28 7.82
N PHE A 20 -18.33 -9.70 6.61
CA PHE A 20 -18.39 -11.12 6.25
C PHE A 20 -17.01 -11.69 5.90
N PRO A 21 -16.58 -12.81 6.51
CA PRO A 21 -15.23 -13.34 6.34
C PRO A 21 -14.87 -13.71 4.89
N ILE A 22 -15.84 -14.20 4.12
CA ILE A 22 -15.63 -14.55 2.70
C ILE A 22 -15.34 -13.31 1.85
N VAL A 23 -16.04 -12.20 2.11
CA VAL A 23 -15.84 -10.94 1.38
C VAL A 23 -14.47 -10.35 1.70
N LEU A 24 -14.05 -10.40 2.97
CA LEU A 24 -12.72 -9.98 3.42
C LEU A 24 -11.59 -10.82 2.78
N MET A 25 -11.81 -12.12 2.61
CA MET A 25 -10.85 -13.01 1.94
C MET A 25 -10.67 -12.60 0.47
N ILE A 26 -11.76 -12.39 -0.27
CA ILE A 26 -11.73 -11.94 -1.67
C ILE A 26 -11.03 -10.58 -1.78
N LEU A 27 -11.38 -9.62 -0.93
CA LEU A 27 -10.74 -8.30 -0.86
C LEU A 27 -9.23 -8.40 -0.60
N THR A 28 -8.80 -9.32 0.27
CA THR A 28 -7.37 -9.54 0.58
C THR A 28 -6.61 -10.11 -0.62
N ILE A 29 -7.22 -11.03 -1.38
CA ILE A 29 -6.63 -11.59 -2.60
C ILE A 29 -6.46 -10.48 -3.66
N ILE A 30 -7.49 -9.68 -3.90
CA ILE A 30 -7.45 -8.58 -4.86
C ILE A 30 -6.42 -7.52 -4.43
N LYS A 31 -6.33 -7.24 -3.13
CA LYS A 31 -5.29 -6.35 -2.56
C LYS A 31 -3.90 -6.88 -2.84
N GLY A 32 -3.66 -8.18 -2.60
CA GLY A 32 -2.38 -8.84 -2.85
C GLY A 32 -1.99 -8.76 -4.33
N PHE A 33 -2.94 -9.04 -5.23
CA PHE A 33 -2.74 -8.91 -6.67
C PHE A 33 -2.34 -7.48 -7.06
N THR A 34 -3.05 -6.47 -6.55
CA THR A 34 -2.77 -5.05 -6.85
C THR A 34 -1.38 -4.60 -6.40
N ILE A 35 -0.95 -5.04 -5.20
CA ILE A 35 0.37 -4.73 -4.64
C ILE A 35 1.49 -5.37 -5.47
N SER A 36 1.28 -6.59 -5.98
CA SER A 36 2.26 -7.28 -6.82
C SER A 36 2.62 -6.53 -8.10
N PHE A 37 1.71 -5.72 -8.65
CA PHE A 37 2.04 -4.83 -9.78
C PHE A 37 2.61 -3.48 -9.34
N PHE A 38 2.13 -2.94 -8.22
CA PHE A 38 2.55 -1.63 -7.76
C PHE A 38 4.01 -1.59 -7.31
N ASP A 39 4.48 -2.60 -6.56
CA ASP A 39 5.83 -2.58 -6.00
C ASP A 39 6.97 -2.62 -7.06
N PRO A 40 6.96 -3.51 -8.07
CA PRO A 40 8.00 -3.51 -9.11
C PRO A 40 7.96 -2.24 -9.96
N CYS A 41 6.77 -1.76 -10.37
CA CYS A 41 6.64 -0.52 -11.13
C CYS A 41 7.11 0.70 -10.34
N SER A 42 6.80 0.77 -9.05
CA SER A 42 7.24 1.86 -8.17
C SER A 42 8.77 1.88 -8.00
N LYS A 43 9.39 0.70 -7.86
CA LYS A 43 10.86 0.59 -7.74
C LYS A 43 11.57 0.94 -9.04
N ALA A 44 11.04 0.50 -10.18
CA ALA A 44 11.54 0.85 -11.51
C ALA A 44 11.47 2.37 -11.74
N LEU A 45 10.32 2.98 -11.46
CA LEU A 45 10.12 4.43 -11.61
C LEU A 45 11.07 5.25 -10.73
N ILE A 46 11.30 4.84 -9.48
CA ILE A 46 12.29 5.48 -8.60
C ILE A 46 13.70 5.36 -9.17
N GLY A 47 14.02 4.22 -9.79
CA GLY A 47 15.30 4.00 -10.46
C GLY A 47 15.49 4.89 -11.68
N ASP A 48 14.46 5.08 -12.50
CA ASP A 48 14.50 5.85 -13.73
C ASP A 48 14.54 7.38 -13.48
N LEU A 49 13.84 7.87 -12.45
CA LEU A 49 13.70 9.30 -12.17
C LEU A 49 14.78 9.86 -11.20
N THR A 50 15.51 9.00 -10.49
CA THR A 50 16.42 9.43 -9.42
C THR A 50 17.88 9.26 -9.81
N GLU A 51 18.66 10.34 -9.72
CA GLU A 51 20.12 10.30 -9.85
C GLU A 51 20.75 9.30 -8.87
N SER A 52 21.76 8.56 -9.33
CA SER A 52 22.37 7.44 -8.59
C SER A 52 22.79 7.80 -7.15
N LYS A 53 23.26 9.03 -6.92
CA LYS A 53 23.63 9.53 -5.57
C LYS A 53 22.47 9.69 -4.60
N LYS A 54 21.25 9.95 -5.09
CA LYS A 54 20.04 10.19 -4.25
C LYS A 54 19.15 8.94 -4.14
N ARG A 55 19.41 7.91 -4.94
CA ARG A 55 18.57 6.70 -5.03
C ARG A 55 18.38 6.01 -3.67
N LEU A 56 19.43 5.90 -2.86
CA LEU A 56 19.33 5.36 -1.49
C LEU A 56 18.41 6.18 -0.59
N LYS A 57 18.49 7.52 -0.66
CA LYS A 57 17.64 8.42 0.13
C LYS A 57 16.18 8.27 -0.26
N VAL A 58 15.87 8.21 -1.56
CA VAL A 58 14.49 8.04 -2.05
C VAL A 58 13.92 6.67 -1.66
N PHE A 59 14.72 5.59 -1.74
CA PHE A 59 14.29 4.28 -1.25
C PHE A 59 14.04 4.28 0.27
N SER A 60 14.93 4.90 1.05
CA SER A 60 14.75 5.05 2.49
C SER A 60 13.48 5.82 2.83
N MET A 61 13.18 6.90 2.09
CA MET A 61 11.96 7.68 2.22
C MET A 61 10.70 6.86 1.93
N LYS A 62 10.70 6.00 0.89
CA LYS A 62 9.59 5.08 0.59
C LYS A 62 9.30 4.16 1.79
N TYR A 63 10.33 3.58 2.39
CA TYR A 63 10.16 2.73 3.58
C TYR A 63 9.74 3.52 4.82
N PHE A 64 10.26 4.74 4.99
CA PHE A 64 9.85 5.64 6.08
C PHE A 64 8.35 5.94 6.02
N CYS A 65 7.84 6.38 4.85
CA CYS A 65 6.41 6.61 4.66
C CYS A 65 5.57 5.36 4.89
N GLY A 66 6.03 4.18 4.45
CA GLY A 66 5.34 2.91 4.69
C GLY A 66 5.21 2.57 6.17
N ASN A 67 6.31 2.66 6.92
CA ASN A 67 6.31 2.42 8.37
C ASN A 67 5.48 3.45 9.12
N LEU A 68 5.55 4.72 8.71
CA LEU A 68 4.76 5.81 9.29
C LEU A 68 3.25 5.55 9.11
N GLY A 69 2.82 5.14 7.92
CA GLY A 69 1.43 4.78 7.66
C GLY A 69 0.94 3.62 8.54
N PHE A 70 1.77 2.59 8.72
CA PHE A 70 1.44 1.47 9.60
C PHE A 70 1.40 1.86 11.08
N ALA A 71 2.28 2.76 11.52
CA ALA A 71 2.27 3.30 12.87
C ALA A 71 0.98 4.09 13.14
N ILE A 72 0.62 5.02 12.25
CA ILE A 72 -0.60 5.83 12.38
C ILE A 72 -1.85 4.94 12.33
N GLY A 73 -1.89 3.96 11.44
CA GLY A 73 -3.00 3.02 11.35
C GLY A 73 -3.23 2.24 12.66
N ARG A 74 -2.15 1.73 13.27
CA ARG A 74 -2.23 1.05 14.57
C ARG A 74 -2.62 1.96 15.73
N LEU A 75 -2.25 3.24 15.68
CA LEU A 75 -2.62 4.22 16.71
C LEU A 75 -4.07 4.68 16.58
N SER A 76 -4.60 4.76 15.35
CA SER A 76 -5.96 5.23 15.10
C SER A 76 -7.04 4.17 15.36
N VAL A 77 -6.70 2.88 15.29
CA VAL A 77 -7.62 1.81 15.69
C VAL A 77 -7.58 1.72 17.22
N PRO A 78 -8.69 1.99 17.94
CA PRO A 78 -8.69 1.89 19.39
C PRO A 78 -8.33 0.47 19.82
N PHE A 79 -7.54 0.35 20.88
CA PHE A 79 -7.11 -0.90 21.53
C PHE A 79 -8.30 -1.68 22.12
N GLY A 80 -9.24 -2.12 21.29
CA GLY A 80 -10.47 -2.78 21.70
C GLY A 80 -11.07 -3.59 20.56
N GLY A 81 -10.55 -4.80 20.39
CA GLY A 81 -11.17 -5.93 19.69
C GLY A 81 -10.90 -7.17 20.51
#